data_AF-A0A967DZP8-F1
#
_entry.id   AF-A0A967DZP8-F1
#
_cell.length_a   1.000
_cell.length_b   1.000
_cell.length_c   1.000
_cell.angle_alpha   90.00
_cell.angle_beta   90.00
_cell.angle_gamma   90.00
#
_symmetry.space_group_name_H-M   'P 1'
#
loop_
_entity.id
_entity.type
_entity.pdbx_description
1 polymer ?
#
loop_
_entity_poly.entity_id
_entity_poly.type
_entity_poly.pdbx_seq_one_letter_code
_entity_poly.pdbx_strand_id
1 'polypeptide(L)'
;MTHEDLADTVPLYAIGALEKPARQALEAHLLSGCTSCRTALKEFQSVAVALPFALSLTPPPRGLRAKIMGARAQESPEETGSPSSATPGLEPGEWMKHLIPPTAASTTSFGWALSILIVGVLGLLIFLGWNTSARVTEDVNKLAELQSQADVAKAKLATIQQQLSERDEALVQMREELQRRLDELAEVKDQLIHREAELDDLRTQLMERGGPSAQLP
;
A
#
# COMPACT_ATOMS: atom_id res chain seq x y z
N MET A 1 -21.78 2.80 -21.11
CA MET A 1 -20.32 2.61 -20.98
C MET A 1 -20.06 2.00 -19.63
N THR A 2 -19.15 1.02 -19.59
CA THR A 2 -18.85 0.27 -18.37
C THR A 2 -17.93 1.10 -17.46
N HIS A 3 -17.83 0.74 -16.19
CA HIS A 3 -16.89 1.37 -15.27
C HIS A 3 -15.44 1.26 -15.75
N GLU A 4 -15.06 0.10 -16.31
CA GLU A 4 -13.71 -0.17 -16.81
C GLU A 4 -13.33 0.78 -17.94
N ASP A 5 -14.25 1.06 -18.87
CA ASP A 5 -14.02 1.99 -19.99
C ASP A 5 -13.75 3.43 -19.52
N LEU A 6 -14.25 3.81 -18.33
CA LEU A 6 -14.15 5.18 -17.81
C LEU A 6 -13.10 5.35 -16.72
N ALA A 7 -12.58 4.27 -16.13
CA ALA A 7 -11.62 4.33 -15.03
C ALA A 7 -10.38 5.17 -15.40
N ASP A 8 -9.86 5.01 -16.61
CA ASP A 8 -8.67 5.72 -17.11
C ASP A 8 -8.92 7.21 -17.40
N THR A 9 -10.19 7.62 -17.52
CA THR A 9 -10.57 9.02 -17.78
C THR A 9 -10.70 9.85 -16.49
N VAL A 10 -10.87 9.18 -15.34
CA VAL A 10 -11.09 9.84 -14.04
C VAL A 10 -9.93 10.76 -13.63
N PRO A 11 -8.64 10.36 -13.76
CA PRO A 11 -7.52 11.25 -13.44
C PRO A 11 -7.49 12.50 -14.33
N LEU A 12 -7.77 12.35 -15.64
CA LEU A 12 -7.81 13.45 -16.60
C LEU A 12 -8.95 14.42 -16.32
N TYR A 13 -10.10 13.91 -15.86
CA TYR A 13 -11.19 14.74 -15.39
C TYR A 13 -10.82 15.52 -14.12
N ALA A 14 -10.13 14.88 -13.16
CA ALA A 14 -9.73 15.52 -11.91
C ALA A 14 -8.81 16.73 -12.10
N ILE A 15 -7.92 16.70 -13.10
CA ILE A 15 -7.06 17.83 -13.47
C ILE A 15 -7.68 18.79 -14.50
N GLY A 16 -8.92 18.54 -14.93
CA GLY A 16 -9.64 19.36 -15.91
C GLY A 16 -9.15 19.22 -17.36
N ALA A 17 -8.36 18.20 -17.68
CA ALA A 17 -7.74 17.98 -18.99
C ALA A 17 -8.59 17.14 -19.96
N LEU A 18 -9.75 16.61 -19.51
CA LEU A 18 -10.59 15.73 -20.33
C LEU A 18 -11.39 16.51 -21.40
N GLU A 19 -11.46 15.96 -22.62
CA GLU A 19 -12.21 16.54 -23.74
C GLU A 19 -13.72 16.53 -23.48
N LYS A 20 -14.45 17.48 -24.11
CA LYS A 20 -15.90 17.65 -23.94
C LYS A 20 -16.74 16.36 -24.08
N PRO A 21 -16.57 15.51 -25.11
CA PRO A 21 -17.39 14.31 -25.26
C PRO A 21 -17.11 13.27 -24.16
N ALA A 22 -15.85 13.05 -23.80
CA ALA A 22 -15.46 12.11 -22.75
C ALA A 22 -15.90 12.59 -21.36
N ARG A 23 -15.85 13.91 -21.13
CA ARG A 23 -16.36 14.55 -19.92
C ARG A 23 -17.84 14.30 -19.70
N GLN A 24 -18.66 14.51 -20.73
CA GLN A 24 -20.11 14.29 -20.65
C GLN A 24 -20.45 12.82 -20.36
N ALA A 25 -19.71 11.89 -20.96
CA ALA A 25 -19.88 10.46 -20.69
C ALA A 25 -19.56 10.11 -19.23
N LEU A 26 -18.47 10.67 -18.68
CA LEU A 26 -18.10 10.48 -17.28
C LEU A 26 -19.10 11.13 -16.32
N GLU A 27 -19.55 12.35 -16.59
CA GLU A 27 -20.57 13.03 -15.77
C GLU A 27 -21.89 12.25 -15.75
N ALA A 28 -22.35 11.74 -16.90
CA ALA A 28 -23.52 10.87 -16.97
C ALA A 28 -23.33 9.58 -16.16
N HIS A 29 -22.14 8.99 -16.21
CA HIS A 29 -21.82 7.80 -15.42
C HIS A 29 -21.78 8.12 -13.91
N LEU A 30 -21.22 9.26 -13.50
CA LEU A 30 -21.23 9.70 -12.11
C LEU A 30 -22.66 9.96 -11.61
N LEU A 31 -23.52 10.56 -12.43
CA LEU A 31 -24.94 10.78 -12.12
C LEU A 31 -25.71 9.47 -11.95
N SER A 32 -25.30 8.40 -12.66
CA SER A 32 -25.95 7.08 -12.54
C SER A 32 -25.78 6.42 -11.16
N GLY A 33 -24.85 6.89 -10.32
CA GLY A 33 -24.68 6.39 -8.95
C GLY A 33 -23.43 5.56 -8.70
N CYS A 34 -22.52 5.41 -9.67
CA CYS A 34 -21.34 4.58 -9.51
C CYS A 34 -20.43 5.06 -8.35
N THR A 35 -20.28 4.25 -7.32
CA THR A 35 -19.54 4.61 -6.11
C THR A 35 -18.03 4.54 -6.33
N SER A 36 -17.52 3.56 -7.08
CA SER A 36 -16.09 3.41 -7.35
C SER A 36 -15.53 4.59 -8.14
N CYS A 37 -16.20 5.05 -9.20
CA CYS A 37 -15.80 6.24 -9.95
C CYS A 37 -15.84 7.51 -9.09
N ARG A 38 -16.83 7.66 -8.19
CA ARG A 38 -16.91 8.82 -7.28
C ARG A 38 -15.78 8.81 -6.24
N THR A 39 -15.44 7.64 -5.72
CA THR A 39 -14.32 7.48 -4.77
C THR A 39 -13.00 7.78 -5.45
N ALA A 40 -12.73 7.16 -6.60
CA ALA A 40 -11.53 7.41 -7.39
C ALA A 40 -11.39 8.90 -7.75
N LEU A 41 -12.50 9.55 -8.15
CA LEU A 41 -12.51 10.97 -8.46
C LEU A 41 -12.08 11.83 -7.26
N LYS A 42 -12.56 11.54 -6.04
CA LYS A 42 -12.17 12.27 -4.84
C LYS A 42 -10.68 12.09 -4.53
N GLU A 43 -10.17 10.88 -4.68
CA GLU A 43 -8.75 10.58 -4.47
C GLU A 43 -7.87 11.37 -5.44
N PHE A 44 -8.18 11.34 -6.75
CA PHE A 44 -7.42 12.10 -7.74
C PHE A 44 -7.58 13.62 -7.56
N GLN A 45 -8.75 14.12 -7.17
CA GLN A 45 -8.95 15.54 -6.86
C GLN A 45 -8.07 15.99 -5.68
N SER A 46 -7.89 15.14 -4.66
CA SER A 46 -7.02 15.46 -3.53
C SER A 46 -5.56 15.65 -3.95
N VAL A 47 -5.08 14.85 -4.90
CA VAL A 47 -3.73 14.98 -5.47
C VAL A 47 -3.66 16.17 -6.44
N ALA A 48 -4.71 16.41 -7.22
CA ALA A 48 -4.81 17.55 -8.15
C ALA A 48 -4.65 18.91 -7.45
N VAL A 49 -5.13 19.05 -6.22
CA VAL A 49 -4.97 20.28 -5.42
C VAL A 49 -3.51 20.51 -5.00
N ALA A 50 -2.71 19.46 -4.86
CA ALA A 50 -1.30 19.57 -4.47
C ALA A 50 -0.38 19.95 -5.65
N LEU A 51 -0.75 19.56 -6.88
CA LEU A 51 0.05 19.76 -8.09
C LEU A 51 0.51 21.22 -8.33
N PRO A 52 -0.35 22.26 -8.18
CA PRO A 52 0.08 23.65 -8.37
C PRO A 52 1.22 24.11 -7.45
N PHE A 53 1.35 23.50 -6.26
CA PHE A 53 2.40 23.86 -5.31
C PHE A 53 3.78 23.31 -5.70
N ALA A 54 3.84 22.34 -6.62
CA ALA A 54 5.09 21.83 -7.17
C ALA A 54 5.62 22.67 -8.34
N LEU A 55 4.82 23.63 -8.85
CA LEU A 55 5.20 24.48 -9.98
C LEU A 55 6.04 25.68 -9.50
N SER A 56 6.88 26.21 -10.39
CA SER A 56 7.58 27.46 -10.15
C SER A 56 6.60 28.64 -10.25
N LEU A 57 6.47 29.41 -9.15
CA LEU A 57 5.62 30.59 -9.12
C LEU A 57 6.26 31.71 -9.94
N THR A 58 5.55 32.17 -10.97
CA THR A 58 5.90 33.39 -11.70
C THR A 58 5.26 34.59 -10.99
N PRO A 59 6.01 35.69 -10.71
CA PRO A 59 5.44 36.84 -10.02
C PRO A 59 4.32 37.48 -10.84
N PRO A 60 3.18 37.84 -10.22
CA PRO A 60 2.07 38.46 -10.93
C PRO A 60 2.43 39.88 -11.39
N PRO A 61 1.89 40.36 -12.52
CA PRO A 61 2.13 41.71 -13.01
C PRO A 61 1.62 42.76 -12.03
N ARG A 62 2.36 43.89 -11.92
CA ARG A 62 2.01 45.01 -11.04
C ARG A 62 0.61 45.53 -11.38
N GLY A 63 -0.22 45.72 -10.35
CA GLY A 63 -1.60 46.21 -10.50
C GLY A 63 -2.67 45.14 -10.74
N LEU A 64 -2.32 43.87 -11.00
CA LEU A 64 -3.32 42.80 -11.19
C LEU A 64 -4.21 42.61 -9.96
N ARG A 65 -3.62 42.66 -8.76
CA ARG A 65 -4.36 42.60 -7.49
C ARG A 65 -5.38 43.73 -7.38
N ALA A 66 -5.00 44.95 -7.71
CA ALA A 66 -5.90 46.11 -7.67
C ALA A 66 -7.03 45.95 -8.70
N LYS A 67 -6.74 45.43 -9.90
CA LYS A 67 -7.74 45.17 -10.94
C LYS A 67 -8.75 44.10 -10.53
N ILE A 68 -8.29 42.99 -9.93
CA ILE A 68 -9.18 41.92 -9.44
C ILE A 68 -10.04 42.42 -8.27
N MET A 69 -9.43 43.13 -7.31
CA MET A 69 -10.17 43.68 -6.16
C MET A 69 -11.16 44.77 -6.58
N GLY A 70 -10.82 45.59 -7.58
CA GLY A 70 -11.71 46.58 -8.18
C GLY A 70 -12.87 45.97 -8.95
N ALA A 71 -12.65 44.90 -9.73
CA ALA A 71 -13.71 44.20 -10.46
C ALA A 71 -14.77 43.60 -9.51
N ARG A 72 -14.35 43.02 -8.38
CA ARG A 72 -15.28 42.53 -7.34
C ARG A 72 -16.11 43.65 -6.70
N ALA A 73 -15.53 44.84 -6.57
CA ALA A 73 -16.23 46.01 -6.03
C ALA A 73 -17.25 46.59 -7.02
N GLN A 74 -17.01 46.46 -8.33
CA GLN A 74 -17.88 46.95 -9.41
C GLN A 74 -19.05 46.00 -9.73
N GLU A 75 -18.96 44.72 -9.40
CA GLU A 75 -20.07 43.76 -9.57
C GLU A 75 -21.21 43.94 -8.54
N SER A 76 -21.13 44.97 -7.67
CA SER A 76 -22.29 45.43 -6.90
C SER A 76 -23.11 46.38 -7.79
N PRO A 77 -24.33 46.01 -8.23
CA PRO A 77 -25.06 46.81 -9.20
C PRO A 77 -25.45 48.18 -8.63
N GLU A 78 -24.81 49.23 -9.14
CA GLU A 78 -25.42 50.56 -9.24
C GLU A 78 -26.51 50.50 -10.32
N GLU A 79 -27.76 50.32 -9.88
CA GLU A 79 -28.90 50.81 -10.66
C GLU A 79 -28.82 52.34 -10.72
N THR A 80 -28.70 52.86 -11.94
CA THR A 80 -28.63 54.28 -12.26
C THR A 80 -30.02 54.91 -12.20
N GLY A 81 -30.20 56.00 -11.43
CA GLY A 81 -31.48 56.73 -11.42
C GLY A 81 -31.64 57.99 -10.53
N SER A 82 -30.82 59.03 -10.75
CA SER A 82 -31.07 60.47 -10.44
C SER A 82 -30.80 61.05 -9.04
N PRO A 83 -30.38 62.34 -8.95
CA PRO A 83 -29.43 62.81 -7.96
C PRO A 83 -30.09 63.47 -6.74
N SER A 84 -29.56 63.19 -5.55
CA SER A 84 -29.73 64.08 -4.42
C SER A 84 -28.40 64.24 -3.69
N SER A 85 -27.83 65.41 -3.92
CA SER A 85 -26.70 65.95 -3.18
C SER A 85 -27.05 66.08 -1.69
N ALA A 86 -26.37 65.32 -0.83
CA ALA A 86 -25.94 65.78 0.49
C ALA A 86 -24.96 64.77 1.10
N THR A 87 -23.84 65.29 1.56
CA THR A 87 -22.78 64.60 2.31
C THR A 87 -23.32 63.76 3.48
N PRO A 88 -22.69 62.62 3.80
CA PRO A 88 -23.23 61.62 4.72
C PRO A 88 -22.94 61.98 6.17
N GLY A 89 -23.99 62.18 6.96
CA GLY A 89 -23.92 62.12 8.42
C GLY A 89 -23.77 60.66 8.86
N LEU A 90 -22.65 60.36 9.51
CA LEU A 90 -22.36 59.08 10.17
C LEU A 90 -23.21 58.93 11.44
N GLU A 91 -24.52 58.88 11.30
CA GLU A 91 -25.39 58.39 12.36
C GLU A 91 -25.74 56.93 12.09
N PRO A 92 -25.32 55.99 12.96
CA PRO A 92 -25.92 54.67 13.06
C PRO A 92 -27.44 54.77 13.02
N GLY A 93 -28.05 54.29 11.93
CA GLY A 93 -29.51 54.31 11.78
C GLY A 93 -30.21 53.63 12.96
N GLU A 94 -31.44 54.07 13.25
CA GLU A 94 -32.24 53.62 14.40
C GLU A 94 -32.38 52.10 14.51
N TRP A 95 -32.34 51.41 13.37
CA TRP A 95 -32.28 49.95 13.26
C TRP A 95 -31.07 49.30 13.97
N MET A 96 -29.94 50.01 14.08
CA MET A 96 -28.72 49.52 14.75
C MET A 96 -28.87 49.50 16.28
N LYS A 97 -29.78 50.30 16.85
CA LYS A 97 -30.13 50.24 18.29
C LYS A 97 -30.86 48.95 18.66
N HIS A 98 -31.37 48.21 17.69
CA HIS A 98 -32.10 46.95 17.89
C HIS A 98 -31.24 45.71 17.60
N LEU A 99 -30.03 45.90 17.06
CA LEU A 99 -29.13 44.81 16.70
C LEU A 99 -27.96 44.64 17.67
N ILE A 100 -27.75 45.57 18.60
CA ILE A 100 -26.70 45.52 19.61
C ILE A 100 -27.34 45.70 20.99
N PRO A 101 -27.53 44.63 21.79
CA PRO A 101 -28.04 44.78 23.14
C PRO A 101 -27.03 45.59 23.99
N PRO A 102 -27.49 46.45 24.92
CA PRO A 102 -26.60 47.24 25.76
C PRO A 102 -25.84 46.30 26.70
N THR A 103 -24.57 46.05 26.44
CA THR A 103 -23.68 45.45 27.43
C THR A 103 -23.36 46.52 28.46
N ALA A 104 -24.12 46.52 29.56
CA ALA A 104 -23.73 47.21 30.77
C ALA A 104 -22.32 46.70 31.16
N ALA A 105 -21.36 47.61 31.18
CA ALA A 105 -20.03 47.36 31.71
C ALA A 105 -20.16 47.13 33.23
N SER A 106 -20.45 45.89 33.61
CA SER A 106 -20.22 45.40 34.96
C SER A 106 -18.80 44.87 35.01
N THR A 107 -17.89 45.66 35.59
CA THR A 107 -16.62 45.15 36.13
C THR A 107 -16.94 44.23 37.30
N THR A 108 -17.38 43.03 36.96
CA THR A 108 -17.46 41.87 37.86
C THR A 108 -16.33 40.96 37.42
N SER A 109 -15.25 40.96 38.22
CA SER A 109 -14.12 40.01 38.21
C SER A 109 -14.16 38.99 37.06
N PHE A 110 -13.37 39.19 36.01
CA PHE A 110 -13.21 38.21 34.92
C PHE A 110 -12.43 36.94 35.35
N GLY A 111 -12.21 36.72 36.65
CA GLY A 111 -11.48 35.55 37.15
C GLY A 111 -12.21 34.22 36.89
N TRP A 112 -13.54 34.19 37.01
CA TRP A 112 -14.33 32.97 36.80
C TRP A 112 -14.50 32.60 35.32
N ALA A 113 -14.55 33.60 34.42
CA ALA A 113 -14.63 33.36 32.98
C ALA A 113 -13.35 32.70 32.44
N LEU A 114 -12.18 33.09 32.95
CA LEU A 114 -10.90 32.46 32.60
C LEU A 114 -10.80 31.03 33.15
N SER A 115 -11.29 30.78 34.36
CA SER A 115 -11.35 29.44 34.96
C SER A 115 -12.24 28.48 34.18
N ILE A 116 -13.41 28.92 33.71
CA ILE A 116 -14.31 28.09 32.87
C ILE A 116 -13.63 27.73 31.55
N LEU A 117 -12.88 28.66 30.95
CA LEU A 117 -12.14 28.41 29.71
C LEU A 117 -11.01 27.40 29.93
N ILE A 118 -10.24 27.52 31.02
CA ILE A 118 -9.16 26.57 31.37
C ILE A 118 -9.73 25.18 31.65
N VAL A 119 -10.82 25.07 32.40
CA VAL A 119 -11.49 23.78 32.68
C VAL A 119 -12.07 23.18 31.40
N GLY A 120 -12.63 24.00 30.51
CA GLY A 120 -13.09 23.56 29.20
C GLY A 120 -11.95 23.00 28.34
N VAL A 121 -10.79 23.67 28.32
CA VAL A 121 -9.60 23.20 27.59
C VAL A 121 -9.03 21.94 28.22
N LEU A 122 -8.92 21.84 29.56
CA LEU A 122 -8.49 20.61 30.23
C LEU A 122 -9.44 19.46 29.94
N GLY A 123 -10.76 19.69 30.04
CA GLY A 123 -11.78 18.69 29.71
C GLY A 123 -11.70 18.24 28.26
N LEU A 124 -11.46 19.17 27.33
CA LEU A 124 -11.24 18.87 25.92
C LEU A 124 -9.96 18.02 25.73
N LEU A 125 -8.84 18.38 26.35
CA LEU A 125 -7.59 17.60 26.28
C LEU A 125 -7.74 16.21 26.89
N ILE A 126 -8.43 16.07 28.01
CA ILE A 126 -8.74 14.78 28.63
C ILE A 126 -9.64 13.96 27.71
N PHE A 127 -10.66 14.57 27.11
CA PHE A 127 -11.58 13.91 26.19
C PHE A 127 -10.90 13.46 24.90
N LEU A 128 -10.07 14.32 24.28
CA LEU A 128 -9.25 13.94 23.14
C LEU A 128 -8.25 12.84 23.53
N GLY A 129 -7.59 12.97 24.68
CA GLY A 129 -6.68 11.95 25.21
C GLY A 129 -7.37 10.60 25.39
N TRP A 130 -8.60 10.58 25.90
CA TRP A 130 -9.41 9.36 26.05
C TRP A 130 -9.81 8.77 24.68
N ASN A 131 -10.26 9.63 23.76
CA ASN A 131 -10.65 9.23 22.41
C ASN A 131 -9.46 8.70 21.58
N THR A 132 -8.27 9.29 21.73
CA THR A 132 -7.03 8.79 21.12
C THR A 132 -6.53 7.52 21.80
N SER A 133 -6.69 7.40 23.12
CA SER A 133 -6.28 6.20 23.87
C SER A 133 -7.03 4.95 23.42
N ALA A 134 -8.31 5.09 23.05
CA ALA A 134 -9.09 3.99 22.47
C ALA A 134 -8.56 3.54 21.09
N ARG A 135 -7.93 4.44 20.32
CA ARG A 135 -7.28 4.09 19.04
C ARG A 135 -5.97 3.35 19.26
N VAL A 136 -5.18 3.78 20.26
CA VAL A 136 -3.88 3.16 20.59
C VAL A 136 -4.04 1.69 20.98
N THR A 137 -5.10 1.32 21.70
CA THR A 137 -5.36 -0.09 22.04
C THR A 137 -5.61 -0.97 20.81
N GLU A 138 -6.24 -0.42 19.77
CA GLU A 138 -6.48 -1.13 18.52
C GLU A 138 -5.17 -1.36 17.74
N ASP A 139 -4.31 -0.34 17.71
CA ASP A 139 -3.01 -0.43 17.05
C ASP A 139 -2.06 -1.39 17.79
N VAL A 140 -2.06 -1.39 19.13
CA VAL A 140 -1.30 -2.36 19.94
C VAL A 140 -1.71 -3.80 19.61
N ASN A 141 -3.00 -4.06 19.43
CA ASN A 141 -3.48 -5.39 19.03
C ASN A 141 -3.00 -5.78 17.62
N LYS A 142 -2.95 -4.82 16.67
CA LYS A 142 -2.41 -5.06 15.33
C LYS A 142 -0.91 -5.34 15.35
N LEU A 143 -0.14 -4.63 16.18
CA LEU A 143 1.29 -4.91 16.37
C LEU A 143 1.51 -6.31 16.96
N ALA A 144 0.71 -6.70 17.96
CA ALA A 144 0.77 -8.04 18.54
C ALA A 144 0.43 -9.13 17.50
N GLU A 145 -0.55 -8.88 16.63
CA GLU A 145 -0.92 -9.78 15.54
C GLU A 145 0.17 -9.88 14.45
N LEU A 146 0.78 -8.76 14.04
CA LEU A 146 1.88 -8.80 13.08
C LEU A 146 3.10 -9.54 13.64
N GLN A 147 3.37 -9.37 14.93
CA GLN A 147 4.44 -10.07 15.60
C GLN A 147 4.16 -11.58 15.67
N SER A 148 2.92 -11.98 15.95
CA SER A 148 2.50 -13.39 15.92
C SER A 148 2.68 -14.00 14.53
N GLN A 149 2.32 -13.27 13.47
CA GLN A 149 2.52 -13.70 12.08
C GLN A 149 3.99 -13.84 11.73
N ALA A 150 4.84 -12.92 12.19
CA ALA A 150 6.29 -13.00 12.00
C ALA A 150 6.89 -14.24 12.70
N ASP A 151 6.43 -14.56 13.91
CA ASP A 151 6.91 -15.73 14.64
C ASP A 151 6.41 -17.04 14.02
N VAL A 152 5.17 -17.08 13.51
CA VAL A 152 4.65 -18.21 12.73
C VAL A 152 5.44 -18.39 11.42
N ALA A 153 5.79 -17.29 10.73
CA ALA A 153 6.59 -17.36 9.51
C ALA A 153 8.00 -17.92 9.80
N LYS A 154 8.65 -17.48 10.89
CA LYS A 154 9.95 -18.02 11.33
C LYS A 154 9.85 -19.51 11.70
N ALA A 155 8.77 -19.91 12.39
CA ALA A 155 8.53 -21.31 12.71
C ALA A 155 8.40 -22.17 11.45
N LYS A 156 7.65 -21.70 10.44
CA LYS A 156 7.53 -22.39 9.14
C LYS A 156 8.88 -22.51 8.42
N LEU A 157 9.69 -21.44 8.42
CA LEU A 157 11.05 -21.47 7.87
C LEU A 157 11.92 -22.52 8.56
N ALA A 158 11.89 -22.58 9.89
CA ALA A 158 12.61 -23.59 10.65
C ALA A 158 12.15 -25.01 10.32
N THR A 159 10.84 -25.23 10.18
CA THR A 159 10.28 -26.53 9.76
C THR A 159 10.74 -26.93 8.36
N ILE A 160 10.71 -26.01 7.39
CA ILE A 160 11.17 -26.28 6.01
C ILE A 160 12.66 -26.62 6.00
N GLN A 161 13.46 -25.88 6.76
CA GLN A 161 14.89 -26.12 6.86
C GLN A 161 15.21 -27.50 7.47
N GLN A 162 14.42 -27.92 8.46
CA GLN A 162 14.53 -29.26 9.02
C GLN A 162 14.15 -30.36 8.01
N GLN A 163 13.10 -30.14 7.21
CA GLN A 163 12.73 -31.07 6.15
C GLN A 163 13.83 -31.20 5.08
N LEU A 164 14.53 -30.11 4.76
CA LEU A 164 15.67 -30.15 3.85
C LEU A 164 16.83 -30.96 4.42
N SER A 165 17.19 -30.76 5.69
CA SER A 165 18.25 -31.58 6.31
C SER A 165 17.91 -33.06 6.38
N GLU A 166 16.65 -33.42 6.67
CA GLU A 166 16.20 -34.81 6.66
C GLU A 166 16.25 -35.42 5.24
N ARG A 167 15.88 -34.63 4.21
CA ARG A 167 15.99 -35.05 2.81
C ARG A 167 17.44 -35.26 2.40
N ASP A 168 18.35 -34.38 2.81
CA ASP A 168 19.77 -34.47 2.51
C ASP A 168 20.40 -35.72 3.15
N GLU A 169 20.09 -36.00 4.41
CA GLU A 169 20.53 -37.23 5.09
C GLU A 169 19.99 -38.49 4.38
N ALA A 170 18.73 -38.48 3.97
CA ALA A 170 18.15 -39.59 3.21
C ALA A 170 18.82 -39.78 1.84
N LEU A 171 19.19 -38.69 1.14
CA LEU A 171 19.92 -38.77 -0.12
C LEU A 171 21.34 -39.33 0.07
N VAL A 172 22.02 -38.96 1.16
CA VAL A 172 23.34 -39.52 1.52
C VAL A 172 23.22 -41.01 1.80
N GLN A 173 22.22 -41.45 2.58
CA GLN A 173 21.99 -42.87 2.85
C GLN A 173 21.70 -43.67 1.57
N MET A 174 20.85 -43.15 0.68
CA MET A 174 20.55 -43.81 -0.60
C MET A 174 21.79 -43.90 -1.49
N ARG A 175 22.65 -42.87 -1.48
CA ARG A 175 23.93 -42.89 -2.20
C ARG A 175 24.87 -43.96 -1.64
N GLU A 176 24.97 -44.06 -0.32
CA GLU A 176 25.83 -45.05 0.34
C GLU A 176 25.35 -46.48 0.07
N GLU A 177 24.05 -46.74 0.13
CA GLU A 177 23.47 -48.05 -0.25
C GLU A 177 23.76 -48.37 -1.72
N LEU A 178 23.60 -47.40 -2.63
CA LEU A 178 23.95 -47.61 -4.05
C LEU A 178 25.44 -47.92 -4.24
N GLN A 179 26.34 -47.21 -3.54
CA GLN A 179 27.78 -47.51 -3.60
C GLN A 179 28.07 -48.92 -3.09
N ARG A 180 27.46 -49.32 -1.98
CA ARG A 180 27.60 -50.67 -1.43
C ARG A 180 27.13 -51.74 -2.40
N ARG A 181 25.99 -51.53 -3.08
CA ARG A 181 25.49 -52.45 -4.12
C ARG A 181 26.42 -52.54 -5.32
N LEU A 182 27.07 -51.43 -5.70
CA LEU A 182 28.06 -51.43 -6.77
C LEU A 182 29.30 -52.24 -6.37
N ASP A 183 29.78 -52.10 -5.13
CA ASP A 183 30.91 -52.87 -4.62
C ASP A 183 30.58 -54.37 -4.51
N GLU A 184 29.37 -54.72 -4.04
CA GLU A 184 28.87 -56.10 -4.03
C GLU A 184 28.83 -56.69 -5.46
N LEU A 185 28.38 -55.92 -6.46
CA LEU A 185 28.36 -56.35 -7.86
C LEU A 185 29.76 -56.50 -8.45
N ALA A 186 30.71 -55.65 -8.06
CA ALA A 186 32.11 -55.76 -8.48
C ALA A 186 32.76 -57.03 -7.92
N GLU A 187 32.55 -57.33 -6.64
CA GLU A 187 33.03 -58.56 -5.99
C GLU A 187 32.44 -59.81 -6.65
N VAL A 188 31.12 -59.83 -6.90
CA VAL A 188 30.47 -60.96 -7.58
C VAL A 188 31.00 -61.14 -9.01
N LYS A 189 31.29 -60.04 -9.72
CA LYS A 189 31.91 -60.10 -11.05
C LYS A 189 33.32 -60.69 -10.99
N ASP A 190 34.14 -60.30 -10.02
CA ASP A 190 35.50 -60.84 -9.87
C ASP A 190 35.49 -62.32 -9.50
N GLN A 191 34.53 -62.77 -8.67
CA GLN A 191 34.31 -64.20 -8.38
C GLN A 191 33.93 -65.01 -9.64
N LEU A 192 33.09 -64.44 -10.53
CA LEU A 192 32.76 -65.06 -11.81
C LEU A 192 33.98 -65.18 -12.72
N ILE A 193 34.80 -64.13 -12.83
CA ILE A 193 36.04 -64.15 -13.62
C ILE A 193 37.02 -65.21 -13.07
N HIS A 194 37.15 -65.29 -11.75
CA HIS A 194 38.02 -66.29 -11.12
C HIS A 194 37.54 -67.73 -11.40
N ARG A 195 36.23 -67.98 -11.32
CA ARG A 195 35.64 -69.29 -11.63
C ARG A 195 35.75 -69.66 -13.10
N GLU A 196 35.62 -68.69 -14.00
CA GLU A 196 35.85 -68.90 -15.43
C GLU A 196 37.31 -69.31 -15.69
N ALA A 197 38.28 -68.66 -15.06
CA ALA A 197 39.69 -69.02 -15.14
C ALA A 197 39.99 -70.42 -14.57
N GLU A 198 39.38 -70.81 -13.43
CA GLU A 198 39.51 -72.17 -12.88
C GLU A 198 38.95 -73.23 -13.84
N LEU A 199 37.81 -72.96 -14.49
CA LEU A 199 37.21 -73.87 -15.47
C LEU A 199 38.07 -74.02 -16.73
N ASP A 200 38.67 -72.93 -17.21
CA ASP A 200 39.59 -72.96 -18.35
C ASP A 200 40.88 -73.74 -18.03
N ASP A 201 41.46 -73.55 -16.84
CA ASP A 201 42.62 -74.32 -16.40
C ASP A 201 42.32 -75.83 -16.35
N LEU A 202 41.21 -76.22 -15.70
CA LEU A 202 40.76 -77.62 -15.66
C LEU A 202 40.54 -78.20 -17.06
N ARG A 203 40.01 -77.41 -17.99
CA ARG A 203 39.80 -77.82 -19.38
C ARG A 203 41.13 -78.08 -20.10
N THR A 204 42.14 -77.23 -19.90
CA THR A 204 43.47 -77.44 -20.51
C THR A 204 44.16 -78.69 -19.95
N GLN A 205 44.09 -78.91 -18.63
CA GLN A 205 44.63 -80.12 -17.99
C GLN A 205 43.98 -81.41 -18.54
N LEU A 206 42.67 -81.40 -18.79
CA LEU A 206 41.97 -82.54 -19.38
C LEU A 206 42.38 -82.78 -20.84
N MET A 207 42.66 -81.74 -21.63
CA MET A 207 43.17 -81.90 -23.00
C MET A 207 44.59 -82.47 -23.02
N GLU A 208 45.47 -82.02 -22.11
CA GLU A 208 46.85 -82.51 -22.00
C GLU A 208 46.90 -83.98 -21.56
N ARG A 209 45.99 -84.40 -20.67
CA ARG A 209 45.82 -85.81 -20.29
C ARG A 209 45.17 -86.66 -21.38
N GLY A 210 44.46 -86.02 -22.33
CA GLY A 210 43.59 -86.66 -23.31
C GLY A 210 44.16 -86.85 -24.72
N GLY A 211 45.35 -86.34 -25.04
CA GLY A 211 45.91 -86.50 -26.39
C GLY A 211 47.43 -86.68 -26.45
N PRO A 212 48.01 -87.36 -27.47
CA PRO A 212 47.50 -88.45 -28.31
C PRO A 212 48.24 -89.78 -28.01
N SER A 213 47.49 -90.79 -27.56
CA SER A 213 47.89 -92.21 -27.61
C SER A 213 47.69 -92.74 -29.03
N ALA A 214 48.42 -92.20 -30.00
CA ALA A 214 48.41 -92.68 -31.38
C ALA A 214 49.85 -92.87 -31.88
N GLN A 215 50.53 -93.86 -31.32
CA GLN A 215 51.65 -94.51 -31.98
C GLN A 215 51.87 -95.90 -31.39
N LEU A 216 51.55 -96.92 -32.20
CA LEU A 216 52.00 -98.31 -32.10
C LEU A 216 51.50 -99.04 -33.36
N PRO A 217 52.29 -99.95 -33.96
CA PRO A 217 53.73 -99.97 -34.19
C PRO A 217 54.11 -99.64 -35.66
#